data_AF-A0A9P0QLU5-F1
#
_entry.id   AF-A0A9P0QLU5-F1
#
_cell.length_a   1.000
_cell.length_b   1.000
_cell.length_c   1.000
_cell.angle_alpha   90.00
_cell.angle_beta   90.00
_cell.angle_gamma   90.00
#
_symmetry.space_group_name_H-M   'P 1'
#
loop_
_entity.id
_entity.type
_entity.pdbx_description
1 polymer ?
#
loop_
_entity_poly.entity_id
_entity_poly.type
_entity_poly.pdbx_seq_one_letter_code
_entity_poly.pdbx_strand_id
1 'polypeptide(L)'
;MFRQFIGRINRTQLETGKFAFYLLTPICVMYYVGLDSDKKFNMPGFWPDPATLNQIPKEPHEIQAEIARIRRARAEKRARLEAKARELGIEEDAEGKTSE
;
A
#
# COMPACT_ATOMS: atom_id res chain seq x y z
N MET A 1 52.58 21.51 11.69
CA MET A 1 51.69 22.30 10.81
C MET A 1 50.27 22.44 11.39
N PHE A 2 49.55 21.36 11.67
CA PHE A 2 48.18 21.40 12.23
C PHE A 2 48.03 22.13 13.57
N ARG A 3 49.01 22.02 14.47
CA ARG A 3 48.97 22.64 15.81
C ARG A 3 49.00 24.18 15.80
N GLN A 4 49.67 24.80 14.81
CA GLN A 4 49.63 26.25 14.60
C GLN A 4 48.29 26.72 14.01
N PHE A 5 47.64 25.87 13.22
CA PHE A 5 46.35 26.16 12.59
C PHE A 5 45.20 26.15 13.62
N ILE A 6 45.19 25.15 14.51
CA ILE A 6 44.18 25.00 15.57
C ILE A 6 44.32 26.10 16.64
N GLY A 7 45.56 26.51 16.97
CA GLY A 7 45.81 27.57 17.95
C GLY A 7 45.38 28.98 17.49
N ARG A 8 45.02 29.15 16.22
CA ARG A 8 44.65 30.45 15.62
C ARG A 8 43.13 30.62 15.44
N ILE A 9 42.34 29.64 15.87
CA ILE A 9 40.89 29.64 15.73
C ILE A 9 40.25 30.41 16.89
N ASN A 10 39.51 31.49 16.58
CA ASN A 10 38.77 32.27 17.55
C ASN A 10 37.48 31.54 18.00
N ARG A 11 37.01 31.83 19.22
CA ARG A 11 35.78 31.27 19.78
C ARG A 11 34.57 31.43 18.84
N THR A 12 34.41 32.61 18.24
CA THR A 12 33.32 32.87 17.27
C THR A 12 33.37 31.93 16.07
N GLN A 13 34.56 31.62 15.55
CA GLN A 13 34.72 30.69 14.42
C GLN A 13 34.29 29.27 14.81
N LEU A 14 34.54 28.85 16.06
CA LEU A 14 34.06 27.57 16.58
C LEU A 14 32.54 27.54 16.73
N GLU A 15 31.92 28.62 17.24
CA GLU A 15 30.46 28.68 17.35
C GLU A 15 29.78 28.71 15.97
N THR A 16 30.33 29.42 15.00
CA THR A 16 29.85 29.39 13.61
C THR A 16 29.99 27.99 12.98
N GLY A 17 31.11 27.30 13.25
CA GLY A 17 31.33 25.93 12.80
C GLY A 17 30.32 24.95 13.39
N LYS A 18 30.03 25.04 14.70
CA LYS A 18 28.99 24.24 15.36
C LYS A 18 27.61 24.51 14.75
N PHE A 19 27.26 25.78 14.54
CA PHE A 19 26.00 26.17 13.92
C PHE A 19 25.86 25.57 12.51
N ALA A 20 26.89 25.72 11.68
CA ALA A 20 26.90 25.15 10.33
C ALA A 20 26.78 23.62 10.36
N PHE A 21 27.47 22.95 11.28
CA PHE A 21 27.36 21.50 11.45
C PHE A 21 25.94 21.09 11.84
N TYR A 22 25.32 21.73 12.83
CA TYR A 22 23.95 21.41 13.23
C TYR A 22 22.91 21.70 12.15
N LEU A 23 23.12 22.72 11.32
CA LEU A 23 22.25 23.02 10.20
C LEU A 23 22.42 22.00 9.06
N LEU A 24 23.67 21.70 8.67
CA LEU A 24 23.96 20.86 7.51
C LEU A 24 23.78 19.37 7.79
N THR A 25 24.05 18.91 9.02
CA THR A 25 23.96 17.48 9.39
C THR A 25 22.61 16.85 9.01
N PRO A 26 21.45 17.37 9.46
CA PRO A 26 20.17 16.76 9.10
C PRO A 26 19.88 16.84 7.60
N ILE A 27 20.28 17.93 6.93
CA ILE A 27 20.09 18.09 5.48
C ILE A 27 20.89 17.04 4.71
N CYS A 28 22.15 16.82 5.08
CA CYS A 28 23.00 15.81 4.46
C CYS A 28 22.48 14.39 4.73
N VAL A 29 22.01 14.10 5.95
CA VAL A 29 21.41 12.79 6.27
C VAL A 29 20.16 12.57 5.44
N MET A 30 19.25 13.54 5.35
CA MET A 30 18.05 13.45 4.52
C MET A 30 18.37 13.35 3.03
N TYR A 31 19.39 14.05 2.53
CA TYR A 31 19.80 13.94 1.14
C TYR A 31 20.39 12.55 0.84
N TYR A 32 21.23 12.01 1.73
CA TYR A 32 21.80 10.69 1.55
C TYR A 32 20.74 9.59 1.65
N VAL A 33 19.93 9.60 2.71
CA VAL A 33 18.93 8.58 3.00
C VAL A 33 17.74 8.73 2.05
N GLY A 34 17.25 9.95 1.85
CA GLY A 34 15.98 10.28 1.22
C GLY A 34 15.89 9.97 -0.26
N LEU A 35 16.96 10.21 -1.04
CA LEU A 35 16.95 10.05 -2.49
C LEU A 35 16.63 8.62 -2.95
N ASP A 36 17.08 7.61 -2.20
CA ASP A 36 16.91 6.19 -2.52
C ASP A 36 16.47 5.41 -1.29
N SER A 37 15.50 5.93 -0.55
CA SER A 37 15.03 5.32 0.71
C SER A 37 14.53 3.90 0.49
N ASP A 38 13.78 3.68 -0.59
CA ASP A 38 13.27 2.35 -0.95
C ASP A 38 14.43 1.38 -1.16
N LYS A 39 15.39 1.68 -2.05
CA LYS A 39 16.52 0.77 -2.29
C LYS A 39 17.38 0.50 -1.04
N LYS A 40 17.52 1.47 -0.14
CA LYS A 40 18.40 1.37 1.05
C LYS A 40 17.75 0.69 2.24
N PHE A 41 16.42 0.79 2.39
CA PHE A 41 15.68 0.27 3.54
C PHE A 41 14.60 -0.75 3.17
N ASN A 42 14.45 -1.11 1.89
CA ASN A 42 13.52 -2.14 1.47
C ASN A 42 14.00 -3.51 2.00
N MET A 43 13.09 -4.19 2.69
CA MET A 43 13.34 -5.50 3.27
C MET A 43 13.01 -6.57 2.21
N PRO A 44 13.91 -7.54 1.96
CA PRO A 44 13.64 -8.60 1.01
C PRO A 44 12.41 -9.40 1.47
N GLY A 45 11.37 -9.46 0.62
CA GLY A 45 10.13 -10.15 0.93
C GLY A 45 9.14 -9.38 1.82
N PHE A 46 9.32 -8.07 2.01
CA PHE A 46 8.33 -7.24 2.73
C PHE A 46 6.97 -7.23 2.03
N TRP A 47 6.97 -7.09 0.71
CA TRP A 47 5.76 -7.13 -0.09
C TRP A 47 5.48 -8.56 -0.57
N PRO A 48 4.23 -9.04 -0.45
CA PRO A 48 3.84 -10.31 -1.05
C PRO A 48 4.08 -10.27 -2.56
N ASP A 49 4.53 -11.39 -3.12
CA ASP A 49 4.89 -11.49 -4.54
C ASP A 49 3.69 -11.05 -5.38
N PRO A 50 3.83 -10.07 -6.29
CA PRO A 50 2.76 -9.63 -7.17
C PRO A 50 2.07 -10.81 -7.88
N ALA A 51 2.78 -11.88 -8.23
CA ALA A 51 2.17 -13.06 -8.84
C ALA A 51 1.16 -13.79 -7.94
N THR A 52 1.31 -13.68 -6.61
CA THR A 52 0.39 -14.28 -5.62
C THR A 52 -0.83 -13.41 -5.32
N LEU A 53 -0.81 -12.12 -5.72
CA LEU A 53 -1.94 -11.24 -5.53
C LEU A 53 -3.06 -11.54 -6.53
N ASN A 54 -4.29 -11.15 -6.16
CA ASN A 54 -5.41 -11.17 -7.09
C ASN A 54 -5.11 -10.21 -8.25
N GLN A 55 -4.82 -10.78 -9.42
CA GLN A 55 -4.58 -10.02 -10.64
C GLN A 55 -5.92 -9.64 -11.25
N ILE A 56 -6.24 -8.35 -11.25
CA ILE A 56 -7.44 -7.84 -11.91
C ILE A 56 -7.22 -7.97 -13.43
N PRO A 57 -8.13 -8.62 -14.17
CA PRO A 57 -8.06 -8.70 -15.62
C PRO A 57 -7.99 -7.29 -16.22
N LYS A 58 -6.99 -7.02 -17.06
CA LYS A 58 -6.77 -5.68 -17.64
C LYS A 58 -7.34 -5.57 -19.05
N GLU A 59 -7.42 -6.69 -19.76
CA GLU A 59 -7.86 -6.71 -21.15
C GLU A 59 -9.39 -6.81 -21.28
N PRO A 60 -10.02 -6.09 -22.23
CA PRO A 60 -11.48 -6.06 -22.37
C PRO A 60 -12.15 -7.43 -22.56
N HIS A 61 -11.45 -8.37 -23.20
CA HIS A 61 -11.97 -9.71 -23.45
C HIS A 61 -11.89 -10.60 -22.20
N GLU A 62 -10.83 -10.49 -21.40
CA GLU A 62 -10.69 -11.18 -20.12
C GLU A 62 -11.74 -10.69 -19.11
N ILE A 63 -12.01 -9.39 -19.09
CA ILE A 63 -13.04 -8.78 -18.25
C ILE A 63 -14.42 -9.36 -18.56
N GLN A 64 -14.77 -9.48 -19.85
CA GLN A 64 -16.07 -10.04 -20.26
C GLN A 64 -16.21 -11.51 -19.87
N ALA A 65 -15.14 -12.30 -20.01
CA ALA A 65 -15.12 -13.70 -19.60
C ALA A 65 -15.31 -13.85 -18.08
N GLU A 66 -14.62 -13.01 -17.29
CA GLU A 66 -14.74 -13.04 -15.82
C GLU A 66 -16.12 -12.58 -15.35
N ILE A 67 -16.72 -11.56 -15.98
CA ILE A 67 -18.10 -11.14 -15.71
C ILE A 67 -19.08 -12.28 -16.02
N ALA A 68 -18.91 -12.98 -17.14
CA ALA A 68 -19.75 -14.12 -17.48
C ALA A 68 -19.62 -15.26 -16.46
N ARG A 69 -18.41 -15.55 -15.99
CA ARG A 69 -18.15 -16.50 -14.90
C ARG A 69 -18.87 -16.11 -13.61
N ILE A 70 -18.75 -14.85 -13.21
CA ILE A 70 -19.41 -14.31 -12.00
C ILE A 70 -20.93 -14.41 -12.11
N ARG A 71 -21.52 -14.10 -13.28
CA ARG A 71 -22.97 -14.20 -13.50
C ARG A 71 -23.47 -15.64 -13.36
N ARG A 72 -22.76 -16.62 -13.93
CA ARG A 72 -23.11 -18.05 -13.80
C ARG A 72 -23.03 -18.51 -12.34
N ALA A 73 -21.94 -18.21 -11.65
CA ALA A 73 -21.77 -18.57 -10.24
C ALA A 73 -22.86 -17.97 -9.34
N ARG A 74 -23.31 -16.74 -9.62
CA ARG A 74 -24.44 -16.11 -8.92
C ARG A 74 -25.75 -16.83 -9.19
N ALA A 75 -26.03 -17.19 -10.44
CA ALA A 75 -27.25 -17.90 -10.81
C ALA A 75 -27.31 -19.29 -10.15
N GLU A 76 -26.21 -20.04 -10.16
CA GLU A 76 -26.10 -21.34 -9.49
C GLU A 76 -26.27 -21.21 -7.97
N LYS A 77 -25.64 -20.21 -7.36
CA LYS A 77 -25.81 -19.95 -5.92
C LYS A 77 -27.26 -19.64 -5.59
N ARG A 78 -27.94 -18.83 -6.42
CA ARG A 78 -29.36 -18.51 -6.25
C ARG A 78 -30.23 -19.75 -6.37
N ALA A 79 -30.05 -20.55 -7.42
CA ALA A 79 -30.79 -21.81 -7.60
C ALA A 79 -30.58 -22.79 -6.44
N ARG A 80 -29.36 -22.90 -5.91
CA ARG A 80 -29.06 -23.73 -4.74
C ARG A 80 -29.76 -23.22 -3.48
N LEU A 81 -29.82 -21.91 -3.28
CA LEU A 81 -30.51 -21.30 -2.14
C LEU A 81 -32.03 -21.50 -2.25
N GLU A 82 -32.61 -21.33 -3.43
CA GLU A 82 -34.04 -21.56 -3.69
C GLU A 82 -34.42 -23.03 -3.48
N ALA A 83 -33.60 -23.98 -3.95
CA ALA A 83 -33.80 -25.40 -3.71
C ALA A 83 -33.75 -25.72 -2.20
N LYS A 84 -32.76 -25.18 -1.49
CA LYS A 84 -32.63 -25.38 -0.04
C LYS A 84 -33.78 -24.73 0.76
N ALA A 85 -34.26 -23.56 0.32
CA ALA A 85 -35.42 -22.90 0.93
C ALA A 85 -36.70 -23.74 0.76
N ARG A 86 -36.89 -24.32 -0.44
CA ARG A 86 -38.01 -25.22 -0.74
C ARG A 86 -37.96 -26.52 0.07
N GLU A 87 -36.78 -27.09 0.30
CA GLU A 87 -36.59 -28.27 1.15
C GLU A 87 -36.86 -27.97 2.64
N LEU A 88 -36.57 -26.75 3.10
CA LEU A 88 -36.80 -26.32 4.48
C LEU A 88 -38.23 -25.79 4.73
N GLY A 89 -39.10 -25.77 3.71
CA GLY A 89 -40.49 -25.34 3.85
C GLY A 89 -40.66 -23.87 4.25
N ILE A 90 -39.66 -23.04 3.98
CA ILE A 90 -39.72 -21.59 4.23
C ILE A 90 -40.45 -20.98 3.04
N GLU A 91 -41.73 -20.63 3.20
CA GLU A 91 -42.41 -19.75 2.23
C GLU A 91 -41.80 -18.35 2.32
N GLU A 92 -41.50 -17.74 1.18
CA GLU A 92 -41.09 -16.33 1.15
C GLU A 92 -42.29 -15.48 1.60
N ASP A 93 -42.29 -15.07 2.87
CA ASP A 93 -43.16 -13.99 3.33
C ASP A 93 -42.83 -12.75 2.51
N ALA A 94 -43.68 -12.45 1.52
CA ALA A 94 -43.62 -11.28 0.68
C ALA A 94 -44.05 -10.02 1.47
N GLU A 95 -43.38 -9.74 2.59
CA GLU A 95 -43.56 -8.50 3.35
C GLU A 95 -42.33 -7.62 3.18
N GLY A 96 -42.37 -6.75 2.16
CA GLY A 96 -41.29 -5.82 1.90
C GLY A 96 -41.34 -5.02 0.61
N LYS A 97 -42.53 -4.72 0.06
CA LYS A 97 -42.73 -3.57 -0.84
C LYS A 97 -43.96 -2.80 -0.43
N THR A 98 -43.81 -2.08 0.66
CA THR A 98 -44.61 -0.92 1.02
C THR A 98 -44.55 0.09 -0.11
N SER A 99 -45.73 0.40 -0.64
CA SER A 99 -46.22 1.71 -1.07
C SER A 99 -45.19 2.84 -1.19
N GLU A 100 -44.96 3.30 -2.42
CA GLU A 100 -44.83 4.71 -2.84
C GLU A 100 -45.09 4.83 -4.34
#